data_AF-A0A2T9ZPM8-F1
#
_entry.id   AF-A0A2T9ZPM8-F1
#
_cell.length_a   1.000
_cell.length_b   1.000
_cell.length_c   1.000
_cell.angle_alpha   90.00
_cell.angle_beta   90.00
_cell.angle_gamma   90.00
#
_symmetry.space_group_name_H-M   'P 1'
#
loop_
_entity.id
_entity.type
_entity.pdbx_description
1 polymer ?
#
loop_
_entity_poly.entity_id
_entity_poly.type
_entity_poly.pdbx_seq_one_letter_code
_entity_poly.pdbx_strand_id
1 'polypeptide(L)'
;MDGKCSRCLNSKCCTYTTEAIGVAPRSKADFEHLLWQVSHQGVEIYKDEDGWFLLFQGSCEHLGPGGSCGIYDQRPQICRDYDNDWCEFDAPAEKGFEHYFRNYAELLTYCKKRFKTWGR
;
A
#
# COMPACT_ATOMS: atom_id res chain seq x y z
N MET A 1 19.37 7.68 -12.63
CA MET A 1 18.57 6.54 -12.15
C MET A 1 19.57 5.49 -11.74
N ASP A 2 19.77 5.36 -10.43
CA ASP A 2 21.02 4.84 -9.89
C ASP A 2 20.76 3.56 -9.07
N GLY A 3 21.81 2.78 -8.82
CA GLY A 3 21.75 1.63 -7.92
C GLY A 3 20.78 0.52 -8.35
N LYS A 4 19.86 0.14 -7.45
CA LYS A 4 18.88 -0.95 -7.68
C LYS A 4 17.80 -0.55 -8.67
N CYS A 5 17.43 0.74 -8.72
CA CYS A 5 16.37 1.22 -9.58
C CYS A 5 16.65 0.93 -11.06
N SER A 6 17.89 1.10 -11.55
CA SER A 6 18.26 0.83 -12.95
C SER A 6 18.10 -0.64 -13.37
N ARG A 7 18.00 -1.57 -12.41
CA ARG A 7 17.84 -3.01 -12.64
C ARG A 7 16.41 -3.50 -12.35
N CYS A 8 15.57 -2.63 -11.78
CA CYS A 8 14.19 -2.96 -11.43
C CYS A 8 13.29 -2.80 -12.66
N LEU A 9 13.17 -3.87 -13.47
CA LEU A 9 12.37 -3.85 -14.71
C LEU A 9 10.85 -3.81 -14.47
N ASN A 10 10.41 -4.17 -13.26
CA ASN A 10 9.00 -4.23 -12.88
C ASN A 10 8.49 -2.93 -12.23
N SER A 11 9.38 -1.97 -11.96
CA SER A 11 9.07 -0.66 -11.36
C SER A 11 8.01 -0.68 -10.28
N LYS A 12 8.15 -1.60 -9.31
CA LYS A 12 7.12 -1.89 -8.29
C LYS A 12 6.61 -0.64 -7.57
N CYS A 13 7.51 0.26 -7.19
CA CYS A 13 7.18 1.56 -6.56
C CYS A 13 6.34 2.52 -7.42
N CYS A 14 6.13 2.23 -8.71
CA CYS A 14 5.29 2.99 -9.64
C CYS A 14 4.02 2.23 -10.05
N THR A 15 3.71 1.09 -9.40
CA THR A 15 2.55 0.24 -9.72
C THR A 15 1.42 0.34 -8.71
N TYR A 16 1.64 1.03 -7.59
CA TYR A 16 0.66 1.33 -6.57
C TYR A 16 1.06 2.60 -5.81
N THR A 17 0.15 3.11 -5.00
CA THR A 17 0.42 4.16 -4.00
C THR A 17 -0.07 3.73 -2.64
N THR A 18 0.53 4.26 -1.58
CA THR A 18 0.09 4.02 -0.21
C THR A 18 -0.20 5.34 0.49
N GLU A 19 -1.23 5.33 1.34
CA GLU A 19 -1.61 6.48 2.14
C GLU A 19 -1.76 6.04 3.60
N ALA A 20 -1.08 6.75 4.50
CA ALA A 20 -1.20 6.50 5.92
C ALA A 20 -2.60 6.91 6.41
N ILE A 21 -3.27 6.04 7.15
CA ILE A 21 -4.59 6.34 7.77
C ILE A 21 -4.44 7.33 8.95
N GLY A 22 -3.21 7.72 9.29
CA GLY A 22 -2.87 8.70 10.31
C GLY A 22 -3.06 8.15 11.72
N VAL A 23 -4.31 8.02 12.17
CA VAL A 23 -4.65 7.41 13.46
C VAL A 23 -5.08 5.97 13.24
N ALA A 24 -4.41 5.03 13.93
CA ALA A 24 -4.77 3.61 13.84
C ALA A 24 -6.26 3.36 14.19
N PRO A 25 -6.99 2.55 13.40
CA PRO A 25 -8.40 2.24 13.63
C PRO A 25 -8.57 1.45 14.94
N ARG A 26 -9.49 1.90 15.81
CA ARG A 26 -9.72 1.32 17.13
C ARG A 26 -11.16 0.89 17.35
N SER A 27 -12.12 1.62 16.78
CA SER A 27 -13.56 1.43 16.98
C SER A 27 -14.19 0.56 15.90
N LYS A 28 -15.39 0.00 16.15
CA LYS A 28 -16.15 -0.70 15.10
C LYS A 28 -16.44 0.22 13.91
N ALA A 29 -16.79 1.48 14.17
CA ALA A 29 -17.10 2.47 13.14
C ALA A 29 -15.88 2.74 12.24
N ASP A 30 -14.67 2.78 12.81
CA ASP A 30 -13.43 2.93 12.02
C ASP A 30 -13.28 1.74 11.05
N PHE A 31 -13.50 0.52 11.55
CA PHE A 31 -13.40 -0.68 10.73
C PHE A 31 -14.56 -0.83 9.73
N GLU A 32 -15.74 -0.28 10.01
CA GLU A 32 -16.83 -0.17 9.03
C GLU A 32 -16.45 0.78 7.89
N HIS A 33 -15.78 1.90 8.19
CA HIS A 33 -15.23 2.80 7.18
C HIS A 33 -14.20 2.07 6.31
N LEU A 34 -13.26 1.35 6.94
CA LEU A 34 -12.25 0.58 6.21
C LEU A 34 -12.87 -0.53 5.34
N LEU A 35 -13.94 -1.17 5.81
CA LEU A 35 -14.70 -2.15 5.03
C LEU A 35 -15.33 -1.51 3.79
N TRP A 36 -15.88 -0.31 3.90
CA TRP A 36 -16.36 0.45 2.75
C TRP A 36 -15.21 0.78 1.77
N GLN A 37 -14.05 1.20 2.24
CA GLN A 37 -12.90 1.52 1.39
C GLN A 37 -12.39 0.29 0.62
N VAL A 38 -12.06 -0.80 1.32
CA VAL A 38 -11.52 -2.06 0.73
C VAL A 38 -12.54 -2.79 -0.15
N SER A 39 -13.79 -2.34 -0.20
CA SER A 39 -14.80 -2.86 -1.12
C SER A 39 -14.65 -2.33 -2.56
N HIS A 40 -13.82 -1.31 -2.78
CA HIS A 40 -13.59 -0.76 -4.11
C HIS A 40 -12.45 -1.48 -4.82
N GLN A 41 -12.55 -1.60 -6.14
CA GLN A 41 -11.55 -2.28 -6.96
C GLN A 41 -10.16 -1.64 -6.76
N GLY A 42 -9.17 -2.49 -6.47
CA GLY A 42 -7.77 -2.06 -6.33
C GLY A 42 -7.46 -1.38 -5.00
N VAL A 43 -8.39 -1.34 -4.05
CA VAL A 43 -8.14 -0.83 -2.69
C VAL A 43 -7.83 -2.00 -1.77
N GLU A 44 -6.66 -1.95 -1.14
CA GLU A 44 -6.18 -2.92 -0.17
C GLU A 44 -5.77 -2.18 1.11
N ILE A 45 -5.65 -2.90 2.22
CA ILE A 45 -5.31 -2.32 3.52
C ILE A 45 -4.24 -3.17 4.17
N TYR A 46 -3.17 -2.55 4.67
CA TYR A 46 -2.17 -3.27 5.45
C TYR A 46 -1.82 -2.52 6.74
N LYS A 47 -1.22 -3.28 7.67
CA LYS A 47 -0.59 -2.77 8.88
C LYS A 47 0.84 -3.27 8.92
N ASP A 48 1.79 -2.40 9.21
CA ASP A 48 3.18 -2.74 9.51
C ASP A 48 3.59 -2.10 10.86
N GLU A 49 4.89 -1.89 11.06
CA GLU A 49 5.45 -1.27 12.27
C GLU A 49 5.13 0.24 12.38
N ASP A 50 4.96 0.92 11.24
CA ASP A 50 4.74 2.38 11.17
C ASP A 50 3.26 2.74 11.32
N GLY A 51 2.34 1.83 10.98
CA GLY A 51 0.92 2.07 11.20
C GLY A 51 0.00 1.30 10.29
N TRP A 52 -1.15 1.92 9.98
CA TRP A 52 -2.16 1.39 9.07
C TRP A 52 -2.19 2.23 7.81
N PHE A 53 -2.26 1.55 6.68
CA PHE A 53 -2.17 2.17 5.36
C PHE A 53 -3.26 1.64 4.44
N LEU A 54 -3.76 2.53 3.58
CA LEU A 54 -4.45 2.16 2.36
C LEU A 54 -3.40 1.93 1.27
N LEU A 55 -3.61 0.90 0.47
CA LEU A 55 -2.83 0.64 -0.74
C LEU A 55 -3.80 0.71 -1.92
N PHE A 56 -3.48 1.59 -2.86
CA PHE A 56 -4.22 1.75 -4.10
C PHE A 56 -3.41 1.19 -5.25
N GLN A 57 -3.89 0.08 -5.82
CA GLN A 57 -3.35 -0.50 -7.04
C GLN A 57 -3.55 0.49 -8.19
N GLY A 58 -2.47 0.86 -8.88
CA GLY A 58 -2.53 1.89 -9.91
C GLY A 58 -1.16 2.16 -10.53
N SER A 59 -1.05 1.89 -11.83
CA SER A 59 0.17 2.22 -12.57
C SER A 59 0.29 3.74 -12.72
N CYS A 60 1.44 4.29 -12.34
CA CYS A 60 1.78 5.68 -12.60
C CYS A 60 1.69 5.97 -14.11
N GLU A 61 1.04 7.08 -14.49
CA GLU A 61 0.88 7.47 -15.89
C GLU A 61 2.21 7.82 -16.58
N HIS A 62 3.23 8.15 -15.80
CA HIS A 62 4.56 8.48 -16.30
C HIS A 62 5.50 7.26 -16.34
N LEU A 63 5.00 6.05 -16.04
CA LEU A 63 5.79 4.83 -16.15
C LEU A 63 5.97 4.45 -17.62
N GLY A 64 7.19 4.64 -18.12
CA GLY A 64 7.56 4.33 -19.50
C GLY A 64 7.96 2.88 -19.73
N PRO A 65 8.14 2.49 -21.01
CA PRO A 65 8.68 1.18 -21.37
C PRO A 65 10.02 0.91 -20.67
N GLY A 66 10.21 -0.34 -20.22
CA GLY A 66 11.43 -0.74 -19.51
C GLY A 66 11.55 -0.22 -18.08
N GLY A 67 10.48 0.38 -17.53
CA GLY A 67 10.41 0.73 -16.12
C GLY A 67 10.95 2.11 -15.75
N SER A 68 11.26 2.93 -16.75
CA SER A 68 11.79 4.29 -16.54
C SER A 68 10.67 5.31 -16.24
N CYS A 69 10.98 6.34 -15.45
CA CYS A 69 10.05 7.43 -15.18
C CYS A 69 10.19 8.52 -16.26
N GLY A 70 9.11 8.82 -16.98
CA GLY A 70 9.09 9.82 -18.05
C GLY A 70 9.23 11.27 -17.58
N ILE A 71 9.04 11.54 -16.29
CA ILE A 71 9.16 12.87 -15.68
C ILE A 71 10.26 12.93 -14.61
N TYR A 72 11.34 12.15 -14.76
CA TYR A 72 12.34 11.92 -13.71
C TYR A 72 12.83 13.20 -12.99
N ASP A 73 13.10 14.26 -13.75
CA ASP A 73 13.59 15.55 -13.24
C ASP A 73 12.49 16.45 -12.65
N GLN A 74 11.22 16.13 -12.93
CA GLN A 74 10.02 16.87 -12.52
C GLN A 74 9.17 16.08 -11.50
N ARG A 75 9.68 14.93 -11.02
CA ARG A 75 9.00 14.07 -10.05
C ARG A 75 8.49 14.84 -8.82
N PRO A 76 7.35 14.42 -8.23
CA PRO A 76 6.90 14.91 -6.93
C PRO A 76 7.96 14.68 -5.85
N GLN A 77 7.96 15.50 -4.80
CA GLN A 77 8.98 15.44 -3.74
C GLN A 77 9.05 14.06 -3.07
N ILE A 78 7.91 13.41 -2.81
CA ILE A 78 7.87 12.05 -2.25
C ILE A 78 8.65 11.02 -3.08
N CYS A 79 8.64 11.15 -4.42
CA CYS A 79 9.41 10.27 -5.30
C CYS A 79 10.90 10.64 -5.38
N ARG A 80 11.26 11.89 -5.01
CA ARG A 80 12.66 12.35 -4.93
C ARG A 80 13.30 11.93 -3.62
N ASP A 81 12.53 11.98 -2.54
CA ASP A 81 12.96 11.58 -1.19
C ASP A 81 13.05 10.06 -1.04
N TYR A 82 12.54 9.31 -2.02
CA TYR A 82 12.61 7.85 -2.03
C TYR A 82 14.06 7.35 -2.11
N ASP A 83 14.43 6.55 -1.12
CA ASP A 83 15.67 5.80 -1.07
C ASP A 83 15.45 4.33 -1.46
N ASN A 84 16.42 3.75 -2.16
CA ASN A 84 16.40 2.34 -2.57
C ASN A 84 17.28 1.42 -1.72
N ASP A 85 17.83 1.90 -0.60
CA ASP A 85 18.60 1.12 0.37
C ASP A 85 17.87 -0.16 0.82
N TRP A 86 16.55 -0.09 1.03
CA TRP A 86 15.68 -1.25 1.27
C TRP A 86 14.38 -1.11 0.48
N CYS A 87 14.25 -1.84 -0.63
CA CYS A 87 13.06 -1.77 -1.47
C CYS A 87 12.53 -3.15 -1.87
N GLU A 88 11.36 -3.17 -2.54
CA GLU A 88 10.71 -4.40 -3.01
C GLU A 88 11.52 -5.24 -4.00
N PHE A 89 12.60 -4.68 -4.53
CA PHE A 89 13.57 -5.44 -5.30
C PHE A 89 14.31 -6.47 -4.43
N ASP A 90 14.54 -6.17 -3.15
CA ASP A 90 15.26 -7.04 -2.22
C ASP A 90 14.33 -8.10 -1.62
N ALA A 91 13.10 -7.71 -1.26
CA ALA A 91 12.08 -8.59 -0.71
C ALA A 91 10.66 -8.02 -0.93
N PRO A 92 9.63 -8.86 -1.12
CA PRO A 92 8.25 -8.38 -1.23
C PRO A 92 7.82 -7.59 0.02
N ALA A 93 7.10 -6.48 -0.18
CA ALA A 93 6.64 -5.61 0.91
C ALA A 93 5.79 -6.37 1.93
N GLU A 94 5.05 -7.39 1.48
CA GLU A 94 4.17 -8.19 2.33
C GLU A 94 4.89 -8.94 3.45
N LYS A 95 6.22 -9.10 3.36
CA LYS A 95 7.01 -9.67 4.46
C LYS A 95 7.09 -8.77 5.69
N GLY A 96 6.93 -7.45 5.50
CA GLY A 96 6.88 -6.47 6.58
C GLY A 96 5.48 -6.26 7.16
N PHE A 97 4.44 -6.81 6.53
CA PHE A 97 3.06 -6.59 6.95
C PHE A 97 2.69 -7.49 8.14
N GLU A 98 2.27 -6.88 9.25
CA GLU A 98 1.62 -7.59 10.36
C GLU A 98 0.21 -8.04 9.99
N HIS A 99 -0.51 -7.20 9.23
CA HIS A 99 -1.83 -7.49 8.69
C HIS A 99 -1.92 -7.04 7.25
N TYR A 100 -2.61 -7.80 6.41
CA TYR A 100 -2.87 -7.45 5.03
C TYR A 100 -4.24 -7.95 4.60
N PHE A 101 -5.06 -7.05 4.06
CA PHE A 101 -6.44 -7.27 3.65
C PHE A 101 -6.61 -6.80 2.21
N ARG A 102 -6.79 -7.75 1.30
CA ARG A 102 -6.94 -7.50 -0.14
C ARG A 102 -8.36 -7.24 -0.57
N ASN A 103 -9.31 -7.50 0.32
CA ASN A 103 -10.74 -7.44 0.03
C ASN A 103 -11.56 -7.37 1.31
N TYR A 104 -12.86 -7.10 1.12
CA TYR A 104 -13.86 -7.03 2.18
C TYR A 104 -13.91 -8.28 3.07
N ALA A 105 -13.82 -9.48 2.48
CA ALA A 105 -13.98 -10.73 3.24
C ALA A 105 -12.82 -10.97 4.22
N GLU A 106 -11.59 -10.65 3.80
CA GLU A 106 -10.40 -10.72 4.65
C GLU A 106 -10.50 -9.76 5.83
N LEU A 107 -10.85 -8.49 5.59
CA LEU A 107 -11.00 -7.50 6.66
C LEU A 107 -12.18 -7.85 7.59
N LEU A 108 -13.31 -8.31 7.04
CA LEU A 108 -14.47 -8.70 7.84
C LEU A 108 -14.15 -9.87 8.78
N THR A 109 -13.34 -10.82 8.31
CA THR A 109 -12.85 -11.94 9.13
C THR A 109 -12.06 -11.43 10.33
N TYR A 110 -11.18 -10.45 10.11
CA TYR A 110 -10.45 -9.77 11.18
C TYR A 110 -11.41 -9.04 12.14
N CYS A 111 -12.35 -8.26 11.63
CA CYS A 111 -13.32 -7.53 12.45
C CYS A 111 -14.15 -8.45 13.36
N LYS A 112 -14.64 -9.58 12.84
CA LYS A 112 -15.39 -10.59 13.61
C LYS A 112 -14.54 -11.25 14.69
N LYS A 113 -13.24 -11.45 14.44
CA LYS A 113 -12.31 -12.01 15.44
C LYS A 113 -12.01 -11.00 16.55
N ARG A 114 -11.76 -9.75 16.17
CA ARG A 114 -11.40 -8.62 17.04
C ARG A 114 -12.56 -8.18 17.92
N PHE A 115 -13.75 -8.00 17.33
CA PHE A 115 -14.92 -7.47 18.02
C PHE A 115 -15.96 -8.58 18.25
N LYS A 116 -16.11 -9.04 19.49
CA LYS A 116 -17.01 -10.17 19.84
C LYS A 116 -18.49 -9.92 19.55
N THR A 117 -18.90 -8.66 19.43
CA THR A 117 -20.28 -8.25 19.13
C THR A 117 -20.41 -7.69 17.71
N TRP A 118 -19.53 -8.06 16.77
CA TRP A 118 -19.65 -7.61 15.38
C TRP A 118 -21.00 -8.05 14.76
N GLY A 119 -21.77 -7.08 14.22
CA GLY A 119 -23.10 -7.34 13.66
C GLY A 119 -24.21 -7.61 14.69
N ARG A 120 -23.97 -7.34 15.98
CA ARG A 120 -24.97 -7.33 17.05
C ARG A 120 -25.15 -5.91 17.57
#